data_AF-A0A932L534-F1
#
_entry.id   AF-A0A932L534-F1
#
_cell.length_a   1.000
_cell.length_b   1.000
_cell.length_c   1.000
_cell.angle_alpha   90.00
_cell.angle_beta   90.00
_cell.angle_gamma   90.00
#
_symmetry.space_group_name_H-M   'P 1'
#
loop_
_entity.id
_entity.type
_entity.pdbx_description
1 polymer ?
#
loop_
_entity_poly.entity_id
_entity_poly.type
_entity_poly.pdbx_seq_one_letter_code
_entity_poly.pdbx_strand_id
1 'polypeptide(L)'
;MSTTLIQRDERTVAVENASYRWSYLVLSFGLLAIVAYRSFVRHESAWDLLALIVFAGVASTAYQGLHKVLSRQWALITAATLIIAGVISAAIVSFH
;
A
#
# COMPACT_ATOMS: atom_id res chain seq x y z
N MET A 1 30.37 1.85 28.20
CA MET A 1 29.35 0.88 27.73
C MET A 1 29.78 0.38 26.38
N SER A 2 30.21 -0.88 26.31
CA SER A 2 30.68 -1.52 25.08
C SER A 2 29.46 -1.89 24.24
N THR A 3 29.24 -1.20 23.11
CA THR A 3 28.20 -1.57 22.15
C THR A 3 28.60 -2.88 21.47
N THR A 4 28.14 -4.01 21.99
CA THR A 4 28.20 -5.28 21.27
C THR A 4 27.39 -5.14 19.99
N LEU A 5 28.09 -5.03 18.86
CA LEU A 5 27.49 -5.10 17.53
C LEU A 5 26.91 -6.51 17.38
N ILE A 6 25.60 -6.65 17.62
CA ILE A 6 24.89 -7.90 17.36
C ILE A 6 24.95 -8.11 15.85
N GLN A 7 25.72 -9.10 15.42
CA GLN A 7 25.86 -9.46 14.02
C GLN A 7 24.51 -10.03 13.54
N ARG A 8 23.77 -9.27 12.73
CA ARG A 8 22.51 -9.72 12.14
C ARG A 8 22.80 -10.84 11.15
N ASP A 9 22.34 -12.06 11.47
CA ASP A 9 22.39 -13.19 10.56
C ASP A 9 21.24 -13.13 9.53
N GLU A 10 21.32 -13.98 8.51
CA GLU A 10 20.30 -14.06 7.47
C GLU A 10 18.92 -14.45 8.01
N ARG A 11 18.87 -15.29 9.06
CA ARG A 11 17.61 -15.73 9.69
C ARG A 11 16.91 -14.58 10.40
N THR A 12 17.66 -13.71 11.06
CA THR A 12 17.19 -12.53 11.76
C THR A 12 16.56 -11.55 10.76
N VAL A 13 17.25 -11.30 9.64
CA VAL A 13 16.72 -10.43 8.57
C VAL A 13 15.45 -11.02 7.93
N ALA A 14 15.41 -12.33 7.72
CA ALA A 14 14.23 -12.99 7.15
C ALA A 14 13.00 -12.88 8.07
N VAL A 15 13.18 -13.12 9.38
CA VAL A 15 12.09 -13.00 10.37
C VAL A 15 11.64 -11.55 10.51
N GLU A 16 12.57 -10.60 10.53
CA GLU A 16 12.28 -9.16 10.60
C GLU A 16 11.49 -8.69 9.36
N ASN A 17 11.88 -9.11 8.15
CA ASN A 17 11.13 -8.76 6.94
C ASN A 17 9.73 -9.41 6.93
N ALA A 18 9.61 -10.65 7.41
CA ALA A 18 8.33 -11.32 7.54
C ALA A 18 7.40 -10.59 8.54
N SER A 19 7.94 -10.12 9.66
CA SER A 19 7.15 -9.37 10.66
C SER A 19 6.65 -8.03 10.12
N TYR A 20 7.47 -7.30 9.35
CA TYR A 20 7.05 -6.08 8.67
C TYR A 20 5.96 -6.35 7.63
N ARG A 21 6.09 -7.43 6.86
CA ARG A 21 5.06 -7.84 5.89
C ARG A 21 3.74 -8.16 6.59
N TRP A 22 3.77 -8.94 7.67
CA TRP A 22 2.56 -9.25 8.44
C TRP A 22 1.92 -8.01 9.05
N SER A 23 2.72 -7.14 9.65
CA SER A 23 2.24 -5.86 10.20
C SER A 23 1.57 -5.01 9.12
N TYR A 24 2.18 -4.90 7.93
CA TYR A 24 1.60 -4.18 6.80
C TYR A 24 0.27 -4.78 6.33
N LEU A 25 0.19 -6.11 6.21
CA LEU A 25 -1.04 -6.79 5.79
C LEU A 25 -2.16 -6.58 6.80
N VAL A 26 -1.90 -6.79 8.09
CA VAL A 26 -2.89 -6.62 9.16
C VAL A 26 -3.41 -5.18 9.18
N LEU A 27 -2.51 -4.19 9.12
CA LEU A 27 -2.91 -2.79 9.10
C LEU A 27 -3.72 -2.43 7.84
N SER A 28 -3.25 -2.85 6.66
CA SER A 28 -3.91 -2.49 5.38
C SER A 28 -5.28 -3.14 5.26
N PHE A 29 -5.39 -4.46 5.50
CA PHE A 29 -6.66 -5.16 5.42
C PHE A 29 -7.60 -4.81 6.58
N GLY A 30 -7.07 -4.56 7.78
CA GLY A 30 -7.85 -4.05 8.90
C GLY A 30 -8.46 -2.69 8.58
N LEU A 31 -7.68 -1.75 8.04
CA LEU A 31 -8.19 -0.44 7.60
C LEU A 31 -9.23 -0.58 6.48
N LEU A 32 -9.00 -1.44 5.49
CA LEU A 32 -9.97 -1.69 4.42
C LEU A 32 -11.28 -2.29 4.97
N ALA A 33 -11.21 -3.19 5.95
CA ALA A 33 -12.39 -3.73 6.60
C ALA A 33 -13.18 -2.65 7.35
N ILE A 34 -12.47 -1.73 8.04
CA ILE A 34 -13.11 -0.58 8.71
C ILE A 34 -13.77 0.34 7.67
N VAL A 35 -13.10 0.64 6.56
CA VAL A 35 -13.65 1.43 5.45
C VAL A 35 -14.92 0.78 4.91
N ALA A 36 -14.89 -0.53 4.65
CA ALA A 36 -16.04 -1.28 4.14
C ALA A 36 -17.20 -1.25 5.14
N TYR A 37 -16.93 -1.50 6.43
CA TYR A 37 -17.95 -1.44 7.47
C TYR A 37 -18.57 -0.03 7.59
N ARG A 38 -17.74 1.00 7.63
CA ARG A 38 -18.17 2.40 7.76
C ARG A 38 -18.99 2.86 6.55
N SER A 39 -18.59 2.46 5.36
CA SER A 39 -19.30 2.79 4.12
C SER A 39 -20.62 2.00 3.97
N PHE A 40 -20.59 0.68 4.16
CA PHE A 40 -21.74 -0.17 3.87
C PHE A 40 -22.76 -0.27 5.02
N VAL A 41 -22.30 -0.27 6.27
CA VAL A 41 -23.18 -0.45 7.43
C VAL A 41 -23.60 0.90 8.02
N ARG A 42 -22.67 1.86 8.11
CA ARG A 42 -22.95 3.17 8.71
C ARG A 42 -23.28 4.26 7.70
N HIS A 43 -23.08 4.01 6.39
CA HIS A 43 -23.26 5.01 5.34
C HIS A 43 -22.47 6.30 5.59
N GLU A 44 -21.34 6.18 6.29
CA GLU A 44 -20.45 7.29 6.60
C GLU A 44 -19.36 7.40 5.53
N SER A 45 -18.95 8.62 5.22
CA SER A 45 -17.76 8.86 4.39
C SER A 45 -16.55 8.22 5.06
N ALA A 46 -15.80 7.38 4.34
CA ALA A 46 -14.59 6.70 4.82
C ALA A 46 -13.33 7.13 4.04
N TRP A 47 -13.41 8.30 3.39
CA TRP A 47 -12.35 8.83 2.52
C TRP A 47 -11.07 9.19 3.28
N ASP A 48 -11.18 9.56 4.55
CA ASP A 48 -10.05 9.78 5.47
C ASP A 48 -9.19 8.52 5.62
N LEU A 49 -9.82 7.37 5.89
CA LEU A 49 -9.14 6.09 6.05
C LEU A 49 -8.65 5.54 4.71
N LEU A 50 -9.44 5.71 3.65
CA LEU A 50 -9.04 5.27 2.31
C LEU A 50 -7.84 6.08 1.79
N ALA A 51 -7.79 7.38 2.07
CA ALA A 51 -6.63 8.22 1.76
C ALA A 51 -5.37 7.72 2.48
N LEU A 52 -5.47 7.35 3.77
CA LEU A 52 -4.32 6.80 4.51
C LEU A 52 -3.77 5.53 3.86
N ILE A 53 -4.63 4.61 3.41
CA ILE A 53 -4.22 3.40 2.70
C ILE A 53 -3.49 3.75 1.40
N VAL A 54 -4.04 4.69 0.61
CA VAL A 54 -3.44 5.13 -0.65
C VAL A 54 -2.07 5.78 -0.40
N PHE A 55 -1.97 6.69 0.57
CA PHE A 55 -0.71 7.35 0.92
C PHE A 55 0.35 6.38 1.40
N ALA A 56 -0.03 5.36 2.20
CA ALA A 56 0.90 4.32 2.63
C ALA A 56 1.48 3.56 1.42
N GLY A 57 0.63 3.17 0.46
CA GLY A 57 1.05 2.50 -0.77
C GLY A 57 1.92 3.37 -1.67
N VAL A 58 1.60 4.66 -1.80
CA VAL A 58 2.41 5.64 -2.53
C VAL A 58 3.77 5.80 -1.87
N ALA A 59 3.82 5.95 -0.54
CA ALA A 59 5.07 6.11 0.20
C ALA A 59 5.99 4.89 0.03
N SER A 60 5.46 3.66 0.14
CA SER A 60 6.26 2.44 -0.07
C SER A 60 6.76 2.31 -1.51
N THR A 61 5.91 2.66 -2.48
CA THR A 61 6.25 2.63 -3.91
C THR A 61 7.32 3.66 -4.25
N ALA A 62 7.18 4.89 -3.75
CA ALA A 62 8.15 5.96 -3.95
C ALA A 62 9.51 5.57 -3.35
N TYR A 63 9.52 5.02 -2.14
CA TYR A 63 10.74 4.54 -1.50
C TYR A 63 11.44 3.46 -2.33
N GLN A 64 10.70 2.46 -2.80
CA GLN A 64 11.25 1.43 -3.69
C GLN A 64 11.75 2.03 -5.02
N GLY A 65 11.11 3.09 -5.51
CA GLY A 65 11.45 3.79 -6.76
C GLY A 65 12.79 4.48 -6.67
N LEU A 66 12.99 5.20 -5.58
CA LEU A 66 14.25 5.89 -5.29
C LEU A 66 15.41 4.89 -5.17
N HIS A 67 15.14 3.69 -4.66
CA HIS A 67 16.14 2.62 -4.53
C HIS A 67 16.25 1.72 -5.77
N LYS A 68 15.59 2.08 -6.89
CA LYS A 68 15.63 1.36 -8.18
C LYS A 68 15.25 -0.13 -8.09
N VAL A 69 14.39 -0.49 -7.14
CA VAL A 69 13.92 -1.87 -6.95
C VAL A 69 12.77 -2.20 -7.90
N LEU A 70 12.06 -1.20 -8.43
CA LEU A 70 10.91 -1.43 -9.29
C LEU A 70 11.30 -1.89 -10.70
N SER A 71 10.70 -3.00 -11.11
CA SER A 71 10.86 -3.54 -12.45
C SER A 71 10.04 -2.73 -13.47
N ARG A 72 10.49 -2.76 -14.73
CA ARG A 72 9.75 -2.14 -15.85
C ARG A 72 8.35 -2.73 -16.00
N GLN A 73 8.19 -4.03 -15.72
CA GLN A 73 6.89 -4.72 -15.80
C GLN A 73 5.92 -4.21 -14.74
N TRP A 74 6.40 -3.97 -13.51
CA TRP A 74 5.57 -3.35 -12.48
C TRP A 74 5.07 -1.97 -12.94
N ALA A 75 5.96 -1.15 -13.52
CA ALA A 75 5.58 0.20 -13.97
C ALA A 75 4.53 0.15 -15.09
N LEU A 76 4.66 -0.79 -16.03
CA LEU A 76 3.69 -0.98 -17.10
C LEU A 76 2.32 -1.42 -16.58
N ILE A 77 2.29 -2.36 -15.62
CA ILE A 77 1.03 -2.81 -15.01
C ILE A 77 0.35 -1.65 -14.28
N THR A 78 1.09 -0.94 -13.43
CA THR A 78 0.54 0.22 -12.69
C THR A 78 0.03 1.30 -13.64
N ALA A 79 0.78 1.63 -14.70
CA ALA A 79 0.36 2.60 -15.70
C ALA A 79 -0.93 2.15 -16.42
N ALA A 80 -1.00 0.88 -16.85
CA ALA A 80 -2.19 0.34 -17.48
C ALA A 80 -3.41 0.40 -16.55
N THR A 81 -3.25 0.03 -15.28
CA THR A 81 -4.32 0.12 -14.27
C THR A 81 -4.80 1.56 -14.08
N LEU A 82 -3.89 2.53 -13.99
CA LEU A 82 -4.25 3.95 -13.85
C LEU A 82 -4.97 4.49 -15.09
N ILE A 83 -4.54 4.09 -16.29
CA ILE A 83 -5.21 4.48 -17.54
C ILE A 83 -6.63 3.91 -17.58
N ILE A 84 -6.80 2.62 -17.30
CA ILE A 84 -8.12 1.97 -17.29
C ILE A 84 -9.04 2.64 -16.26
N ALA A 85 -8.55 2.87 -15.04
CA ALA A 85 -9.31 3.55 -13.99
C ALA A 85 -9.70 4.98 -14.41
N GLY A 86 -8.79 5.71 -15.03
CA GLY A 86 -9.04 7.06 -15.55
C GLY A 86 -10.09 7.09 -16.65
N VAL A 87 -10.03 6.14 -17.61
CA VAL A 87 -11.04 6.00 -18.67
C VAL A 87 -12.42 5.69 -18.09
N ILE A 88 -12.51 4.76 -17.14
CA ILE A 88 -13.77 4.43 -16.47
C ILE A 88 -14.32 5.66 -15.73
N SER A 89 -13.47 6.36 -14.98
CA SER A 89 -13.86 7.57 -14.25
C SER A 89 -14.38 8.66 -15.20
N ALA A 90 -13.68 8.90 -16.32
CA ALA A 90 -14.09 9.89 -17.31
C ALA A 90 -15.43 9.51 -17.97
N ALA A 91 -15.61 8.23 -18.29
CA ALA A 91 -16.87 7.73 -18.83
C ALA A 91 -18.03 8.01 -17.86
N ILE A 92 -17.89 7.64 -16.58
CA ILE A 92 -18.93 7.87 -15.55
C ILE A 92 -19.30 9.36 -15.47
N VAL A 93 -18.31 10.25 -15.42
CA VAL A 93 -18.55 11.70 -15.36
C VAL A 93 -19.25 12.22 -16.62
N SER A 94 -18.94 11.68 -17.80
CA SER A 94 -19.56 12.12 -19.05
C SER A 94 -21.01 11.66 -19.26
N PHE A 95 -21.46 10.63 -18.54
CA PHE A 95 -22.83 10.11 -18.59
C PHE A 95 -23.75 10.69 -17.49
N HIS A 96 -23.23 11.60 -16.66
CA HIS A 96 -23.97 12.31 -15.61
C HIS A 96 -24.20 13.77 -16.03
#